data_AF-A0A6B2SYC8-F1
#
_entry.id   AF-A0A6B2SYC8-F1
#
_cell.length_a   1.000
_cell.length_b   1.000
_cell.length_c   1.000
_cell.angle_alpha   90.00
_cell.angle_beta   90.00
_cell.angle_gamma   90.00
#
_symmetry.space_group_name_H-M   'P 1'
#
loop_
_entity.id
_entity.type
_entity.pdbx_description
1 polymer ?
#
loop_
_entity_poly.entity_id
_entity_poly.type
_entity_poly.pdbx_seq_one_letter_code
_entity_poly.pdbx_strand_id
1 'polypeptide(L)'
;GDGAGFRGWTATIARHRAFDHLRRLKTRPRPAPLDRELLELPDPASTSAAALEAISTERVLTLVAALPPDQAEAVLLRVVVGLDAPTAAQVLGKRPGAVRTAAHRGLRRLGEWLGASGS
;
A
#
# COMPACT_ATOMS: atom_id res chain seq x y z
N GLY A 1 22.09 -18.22 -17.52
CA GLY A 1 20.95 -17.59 -18.23
C GLY A 1 19.99 -17.03 -17.23
N ASP A 2 19.02 -16.25 -17.72
CA ASP A 2 17.67 -15.93 -17.17
C ASP A 2 17.42 -15.23 -15.82
N GLY A 3 18.40 -14.99 -14.95
CA GLY A 3 18.13 -14.30 -13.67
C GLY A 3 17.49 -12.91 -13.80
N ALA A 4 17.76 -12.17 -14.88
CA ALA A 4 17.11 -10.89 -15.19
C ALA A 4 15.69 -11.06 -15.77
N GLY A 5 15.45 -12.11 -16.55
CA GLY A 5 14.14 -12.43 -17.11
C GLY A 5 13.15 -12.93 -16.05
N PHE A 6 13.63 -13.76 -15.12
CA PHE A 6 12.84 -14.24 -13.99
C PHE A 6 12.50 -13.11 -13.01
N ARG A 7 13.46 -12.23 -12.69
CA ARG A 7 13.21 -11.02 -11.88
C ARG A 7 12.24 -10.03 -12.55
N GLY A 8 12.31 -9.87 -13.87
CA GLY A 8 11.37 -9.04 -14.63
C GLY A 8 9.94 -9.60 -14.64
N TRP A 9 9.79 -10.93 -14.73
CA TRP A 9 8.49 -11.60 -14.71
C TRP A 9 7.83 -11.61 -13.32
N THR A 10 8.59 -11.89 -12.25
CA THR A 10 8.06 -11.83 -10.87
C THR A 10 7.69 -10.41 -10.45
N ALA A 11 8.47 -9.40 -10.85
CA ALA A 11 8.11 -8.00 -10.64
C ALA A 11 6.79 -7.62 -11.32
N THR A 12 6.50 -8.20 -12.50
CA THR A 12 5.25 -7.97 -13.23
C THR A 12 4.03 -8.60 -12.55
N ILE A 13 4.17 -9.82 -12.01
CA ILE A 13 3.08 -10.48 -11.26
C ILE A 13 2.84 -9.76 -9.93
N ALA A 14 3.90 -9.42 -9.20
CA ALA A 14 3.82 -8.66 -7.96
C ALA A 14 3.17 -7.28 -8.19
N ARG A 15 3.50 -6.61 -9.29
CA ARG A 15 2.90 -5.35 -9.73
C ARG A 15 1.39 -5.45 -9.90
N HIS A 16 0.91 -6.37 -10.75
CA HIS A 16 -0.52 -6.49 -11.03
C HIS A 16 -1.30 -6.83 -9.76
N ARG A 17 -0.80 -7.78 -8.96
CA ARG A 17 -1.41 -8.15 -7.68
C ARG A 17 -1.49 -6.98 -6.71
N ALA A 18 -0.42 -6.19 -6.59
CA ALA A 18 -0.39 -5.05 -5.67
C ALA A 18 -1.37 -3.94 -6.09
N PHE A 19 -1.42 -3.58 -7.38
CA PHE A 19 -2.37 -2.57 -7.86
C PHE A 19 -3.81 -3.06 -7.88
N ASP A 20 -4.06 -4.32 -8.24
CA ASP A 20 -5.39 -4.92 -8.16
C ASP A 20 -5.90 -4.89 -6.72
N HIS A 21 -5.03 -5.14 -5.75
CA HIS A 21 -5.38 -5.05 -4.34
C HIS A 21 -5.76 -3.61 -3.95
N LEU A 22 -4.95 -2.59 -4.31
CA LEU A 22 -5.32 -1.19 -4.07
C LEU A 22 -6.64 -0.80 -4.75
N ARG A 23 -6.87 -1.24 -5.99
CA ARG A 23 -8.10 -0.97 -6.73
C ARG A 23 -9.31 -1.57 -6.02
N ARG A 24 -9.22 -2.83 -5.57
CA ARG A 24 -10.30 -3.49 -4.81
C ARG A 24 -10.64 -2.73 -3.52
N LEU A 25 -9.63 -2.26 -2.79
CA LEU A 25 -9.84 -1.48 -1.55
C LEU A 25 -10.47 -0.11 -1.82
N LYS A 26 -10.14 0.53 -2.94
CA LYS A 26 -10.75 1.82 -3.35
C LYS A 26 -12.17 1.70 -3.88
N THR A 27 -12.48 0.64 -4.63
CA THR A 27 -13.78 0.46 -5.29
C THR A 27 -14.86 -0.12 -4.37
N ARG A 28 -14.48 -0.74 -3.25
CA ARG A 28 -15.44 -1.16 -2.23
C ARG A 28 -16.14 0.10 -1.69
N PRO A 29 -17.48 0.24 -1.80
CA PRO A 29 -18.17 1.44 -1.33
C PRO A 29 -17.88 1.58 0.17
N ARG A 30 -17.04 2.56 0.50
CA ARG A 30 -16.81 2.96 1.88
C ARG A 30 -17.81 4.09 2.13
N PRO A 31 -18.71 3.99 3.12
CA PRO A 31 -19.43 5.18 3.55
C PRO A 31 -18.37 6.21 3.97
N ALA A 32 -18.44 7.41 3.40
CA ALA A 32 -17.73 8.58 3.92
C ALA A 32 -18.60 9.20 5.03
N PRO A 33 -18.05 9.90 6.03
CA PRO A 33 -16.65 10.26 6.28
C PRO A 33 -15.96 9.28 7.25
N LEU A 34 -14.72 9.57 7.63
CA LEU A 34 -13.95 8.87 8.67
C LEU A 34 -14.60 9.05 10.06
N ASP A 35 -15.80 8.49 10.23
CA ASP A 35 -16.49 8.46 11.51
C ASP A 35 -16.02 7.22 12.25
N ARG A 36 -15.12 7.46 13.23
CA ARG A 36 -14.97 6.85 14.56
C ARG A 36 -15.37 5.38 14.84
N GLU A 37 -15.53 4.51 13.85
CA GLU A 37 -16.11 3.17 14.03
C GLU A 37 -15.38 2.10 13.20
N LEU A 38 -14.04 2.18 13.11
CA LEU A 38 -13.22 1.09 12.59
C LEU A 38 -12.64 0.23 13.73
N LEU A 39 -13.48 -0.08 14.73
CA LEU A 39 -13.13 -0.94 15.88
C LEU A 39 -13.94 -2.23 15.98
N GLU A 40 -14.88 -2.49 15.07
CA GLU A 40 -15.57 -3.79 15.07
C GLU A 40 -14.76 -4.82 14.27
N LEU A 41 -13.93 -5.57 15.01
CA LEU A 41 -13.37 -6.85 14.59
C LEU A 41 -14.49 -7.90 14.47
N PRO A 42 -14.53 -8.70 13.39
CA PRO A 42 -15.22 -9.99 13.40
C PRO A 42 -14.26 -11.17 13.68
N ASP A 43 -14.58 -11.90 14.76
CA ASP A 43 -14.42 -13.33 15.13
C ASP A 43 -13.03 -14.06 15.18
N PRO A 44 -12.74 -14.88 16.22
CA PRO A 44 -11.42 -15.42 16.53
C PRO A 44 -11.28 -16.89 16.08
N ALA A 45 -10.66 -17.16 14.93
CA ALA A 45 -10.36 -18.55 14.56
C ALA A 45 -9.09 -18.75 13.71
N SER A 46 -8.17 -17.79 13.69
CA SER A 46 -6.85 -17.97 13.09
C SER A 46 -5.81 -17.39 14.03
N THR A 47 -4.91 -18.24 14.50
CA THR A 47 -3.65 -17.95 15.23
C THR A 47 -3.45 -16.46 15.52
N SER A 48 -3.71 -16.04 16.76
CA SER A 48 -3.80 -14.62 17.18
C SER A 48 -2.68 -13.71 16.63
N ALA A 49 -1.44 -14.19 16.52
CA ALA A 49 -0.34 -13.45 15.91
C ALA A 49 -0.49 -13.26 14.39
N ALA A 50 -0.88 -14.29 13.64
CA ALA A 50 -1.14 -14.18 12.21
C ALA A 50 -2.39 -13.34 11.92
N ALA A 51 -3.41 -13.40 12.78
CA ALA A 51 -4.56 -12.51 12.71
C ALA A 51 -4.17 -11.06 13.02
N LEU A 52 -3.36 -10.79 14.05
CA LEU A 52 -2.87 -9.45 14.38
C LEU A 52 -1.97 -8.87 13.27
N GLU A 53 -1.10 -9.67 12.66
CA GLU A 53 -0.26 -9.28 11.52
C GLU A 53 -1.08 -9.08 10.23
N ALA A 54 -2.11 -9.88 10.01
CA ALA A 54 -3.04 -9.68 8.91
C ALA A 54 -3.85 -8.38 9.11
N ILE A 55 -4.35 -8.14 10.33
CA ILE A 55 -5.07 -6.91 10.72
C ILE A 55 -4.16 -5.68 10.57
N SER A 56 -2.88 -5.79 10.93
CA SER A 56 -1.90 -4.71 10.77
C SER A 56 -1.68 -4.39 9.29
N THR A 57 -1.53 -5.43 8.46
CA THR A 57 -1.31 -5.30 7.01
C THR A 57 -2.52 -4.72 6.28
N GLU A 58 -3.73 -5.19 6.58
CA GLU A 58 -4.97 -4.65 5.99
C GLU A 58 -5.20 -3.19 6.37
N ARG A 59 -4.87 -2.82 7.61
CA ARG A 59 -4.98 -1.43 8.07
C ARG A 59 -3.97 -0.52 7.38
N VAL A 60 -2.73 -0.97 7.19
CA VAL A 60 -1.72 -0.25 6.39
C VAL A 60 -2.20 -0.07 4.95
N LEU A 61 -2.69 -1.13 4.30
CA LEU A 61 -3.15 -1.07 2.91
C LEU A 61 -4.37 -0.17 2.74
N THR A 62 -5.27 -0.15 3.72
CA THR A 62 -6.39 0.79 3.77
C THR A 62 -5.93 2.24 3.83
N LEU A 63 -5.00 2.56 4.72
CA LEU A 63 -4.46 3.92 4.84
C LEU A 63 -3.72 4.35 3.56
N VAL A 64 -2.92 3.45 2.98
CA VAL A 64 -2.24 3.69 1.70
C VAL A 64 -3.26 3.92 0.58
N ALA A 65 -4.35 3.15 0.54
CA ALA A 65 -5.40 3.32 -0.46
C ALA A 65 -6.14 4.66 -0.35
N ALA A 66 -6.17 5.30 0.83
CA ALA A 66 -6.77 6.62 1.01
C ALA A 66 -5.91 7.78 0.46
N LEU A 67 -4.63 7.55 0.14
CA LEU A 67 -3.77 8.58 -0.44
C LEU A 67 -4.19 8.95 -1.88
N PRO A 68 -3.78 10.14 -2.36
CA PRO A 68 -3.83 10.45 -3.80
C PRO A 68 -3.17 9.33 -4.62
N PRO A 69 -3.73 8.93 -5.78
CA PRO A 69 -3.30 7.73 -6.52
C PRO A 69 -1.78 7.63 -6.69
N ASP A 70 -1.17 8.71 -7.16
CA ASP A 70 0.27 8.79 -7.36
C ASP A 70 1.12 8.50 -6.11
N GLN A 71 0.63 8.92 -4.95
CA GLN A 71 1.29 8.69 -3.66
C GLN A 71 1.04 7.27 -3.17
N ALA A 72 -0.21 6.80 -3.24
CA ALA A 72 -0.61 5.44 -2.86
C ALA A 72 0.21 4.37 -3.60
N GLU A 73 0.29 4.51 -4.92
CA GLU A 73 1.01 3.59 -5.79
C GLU A 73 2.52 3.59 -5.51
N ALA A 74 3.11 4.77 -5.29
CA ALA A 74 4.53 4.88 -4.97
C ALA A 74 4.86 4.31 -3.58
N VAL A 75 4.02 4.56 -2.57
CA VAL A 75 4.20 4.02 -1.21
C VAL A 75 4.05 2.50 -1.21
N LEU A 76 3.02 1.97 -1.86
CA LEU A 76 2.78 0.53 -1.96
C LEU A 76 4.03 -0.19 -2.51
N LEU A 77 4.55 0.26 -3.66
CA LEU A 77 5.67 -0.43 -4.29
C LEU A 77 6.97 -0.28 -3.52
N ARG A 78 7.24 0.90 -2.96
CA ARG A 78 8.53 1.21 -2.31
C ARG A 78 8.63 0.68 -0.89
N VAL A 79 7.52 0.62 -0.16
CA VAL A 79 7.51 0.38 1.29
C VAL A 79 6.86 -0.96 1.62
N VAL A 80 5.70 -1.25 1.02
CA VAL A 80 4.98 -2.51 1.28
C VAL A 80 5.59 -3.66 0.49
N VAL A 81 5.85 -3.46 -0.81
CA VAL A 81 6.48 -4.47 -1.67
C VAL A 81 8.01 -4.45 -1.57
N GLY A 82 8.60 -3.31 -1.18
CA GLY A 82 10.06 -3.18 -0.99
C GLY A 82 10.88 -3.03 -2.27
N LEU A 83 10.27 -2.62 -3.39
CA LEU A 83 11.00 -2.36 -4.63
C LEU A 83 11.89 -1.12 -4.49
N ASP A 84 13.03 -1.11 -5.19
CA ASP A 84 13.86 0.09 -5.30
C ASP A 84 13.18 1.21 -6.15
N ALA A 85 13.70 2.44 -6.10
CA ALA A 85 13.08 3.56 -6.82
C ALA A 85 13.14 3.40 -8.36
N PRO A 86 14.24 2.93 -8.97
CA PRO A 86 14.28 2.64 -10.40
C PRO A 86 13.28 1.56 -10.85
N THR A 87 13.17 0.44 -10.13
CA THR A 87 12.26 -0.66 -10.47
C THR A 87 10.80 -0.24 -10.30
N ALA A 88 10.47 0.46 -9.21
CA ALA A 88 9.13 1.03 -9.02
C ALA A 88 8.79 2.07 -10.12
N ALA A 89 9.76 2.82 -10.61
CA ALA A 89 9.57 3.78 -11.68
C ALA A 89 9.26 3.12 -13.03
N GLN A 90 9.94 2.02 -13.35
CA GLN A 90 9.62 1.20 -14.53
C GLN A 90 8.20 0.63 -14.43
N VAL A 91 7.82 0.15 -13.24
CA VAL A 91 6.48 -0.37 -12.96
C VAL A 91 5.39 0.70 -13.15
N LEU A 92 5.65 1.93 -12.69
CA LEU A 92 4.69 3.04 -12.71
C LEU A 92 4.68 3.81 -14.04
N GLY A 93 5.62 3.55 -14.95
CA GLY A 93 5.84 4.38 -16.13
C GLY A 93 6.26 5.81 -15.80
N LYS A 94 7.01 6.01 -14.70
CA LYS A 94 7.42 7.34 -14.18
C LYS A 94 8.93 7.49 -14.14
N ARG A 95 9.42 8.71 -13.89
CA ARG A 95 10.86 8.95 -13.59
C ARG A 95 11.17 8.52 -12.15
N PRO A 96 12.36 7.94 -11.83
CA PRO A 96 12.73 7.56 -10.46
C PRO A 96 12.65 8.70 -9.44
N GLY A 97 12.96 9.93 -9.86
CA GLY A 97 12.79 11.11 -9.01
C GLY A 97 11.33 11.38 -8.64
N ALA A 98 10.41 11.23 -9.60
CA ALA A 98 8.98 11.42 -9.35
C ALA A 98 8.43 10.38 -8.37
N VAL A 99 8.88 9.12 -8.46
CA VAL A 99 8.53 8.06 -7.51
C VAL A 99 9.02 8.38 -6.10
N ARG A 100 10.28 8.83 -5.95
CA ARG A 100 10.82 9.25 -4.64
C ARG A 100 9.99 10.35 -4.00
N THR A 101 9.67 11.39 -4.77
CA THR A 101 8.89 12.51 -4.26
C THR A 101 7.44 12.10 -3.93
N ALA A 102 6.82 11.27 -4.76
CA ALA A 102 5.48 10.76 -4.49
C ALA A 102 5.43 9.89 -3.22
N ALA A 103 6.38 8.97 -3.05
CA ALA A 103 6.49 8.14 -1.85
C ALA A 103 6.75 8.98 -0.59
N HIS A 104 7.66 9.95 -0.66
CA HIS A 104 7.94 10.86 0.45
C HIS A 104 6.70 11.65 0.89
N ARG A 105 5.96 12.23 -0.07
CA ARG A 105 4.72 12.97 0.23
C ARG A 105 3.63 12.05 0.80
N GLY A 106 3.52 10.84 0.28
CA GLY A 106 2.58 9.83 0.80
C GLY A 106 2.88 9.48 2.25
N LEU A 107 4.14 9.14 2.56
CA LEU A 107 4.58 8.82 3.92
C LEU A 107 4.39 9.99 4.89
N ARG A 108 4.73 11.22 4.49
CA ARG A 108 4.48 12.41 5.30
C ARG A 108 2.99 12.56 5.66
N ARG A 109 2.10 12.43 4.68
CA ARG A 109 0.66 12.53 4.89
C ARG A 109 0.12 11.43 5.80
N LEU A 110 0.60 10.19 5.64
CA LEU A 110 0.26 9.08 6.54
C LEU A 110 0.71 9.40 7.98
N GLY A 111 1.92 9.93 8.16
CA GLY A 111 2.42 10.38 9.46
C GLY A 111 1.55 11.46 10.09
N GLU A 112 1.10 12.44 9.30
CA GLU A 112 0.19 13.50 9.75
C GLU A 112 -1.16 12.93 10.20
N TRP A 113 -1.75 11.97 9.47
CA TRP A 113 -3.00 11.31 9.87
C TRP A 113 -2.88 10.49 11.15
N LEU A 114 -1.77 9.75 11.30
CA LEU A 114 -1.52 8.93 12.48
C LEU A 114 -1.20 9.78 13.72
N GLY A 115 -0.47 10.88 13.55
CA GLY A 115 -0.18 11.85 14.61
C GLY A 115 -1.44 12.57 15.10
N ALA A 116 -2.35 12.94 14.20
CA ALA A 116 -3.62 13.57 14.56
C ALA A 116 -4.63 12.61 15.22
N SER A 117 -4.47 11.29 15.04
CA SER A 117 -5.34 10.27 15.64
C SER A 117 -4.88 9.84 17.05
N GLY A 118 -3.68 10.24 17.46
CA GLY A 118 -3.08 9.90 18.75
C GLY A 118 -3.05 11.04 19.78
N SER A 119 -3.72 12.17 19.49
CA SER A 119 -3.94 13.31 20.40
C SER A 119 -5.42 13.41 20.75
#